data_AF-X1FJS1-F1
#
_entry.id   AF-X1FJS1-F1
#
_cell.length_a   1.000
_cell.length_b   1.000
_cell.length_c   1.000
_cell.angle_alpha   90.00
_cell.angle_beta   90.00
_cell.angle_gamma   90.00
#
_symmetry.space_group_name_H-M   'P 1'
#
loop_
_entity.id
_entity.type
_entity.pdbx_description
1 polymer ?
#
loop_
_entity_poly.entity_id
_entity_poly.type
_entity_poly.pdbx_seq_one_letter_code
_entity_poly.pdbx_strand_id
1 'polypeptide(L)' 'IGGASLAGGEGTILGAILGVILMNLISNGLNILGINPYWQSIAIGGILIIAVAADVLSRRKS' A
#
# COMPACT_ATOMS: atom_id res chain seq x y z
N ILE A 1 1.40 5.13 -3.80
CA ILE A 1 0.81 4.09 -2.89
C ILE A 1 -0.42 4.61 -2.15
N GLY A 2 -0.37 5.77 -1.49
CA GLY A 2 -1.59 6.46 -1.08
C GLY A 2 -1.97 7.68 -1.91
N GLY A 3 -1.07 8.13 -2.79
CA GLY A 3 -1.32 9.27 -3.68
C GLY A 3 -0.05 9.87 -4.27
N ALA A 4 1.13 9.60 -3.69
CA ALA A 4 2.41 9.86 -4.36
C ALA A 4 2.61 8.91 -5.56
N SER A 5 2.90 9.48 -6.75
CA SER A 5 3.34 8.73 -7.93
C SER A 5 4.55 7.88 -7.59
N LEU A 6 4.46 6.58 -7.89
CA LEU A 6 5.58 5.65 -7.84
C LEU A 6 6.62 5.93 -8.94
N ALA A 7 6.23 6.63 -10.00
CA ALA A 7 7.08 7.04 -11.11
C ALA A 7 7.70 8.45 -10.92
N GLY A 8 7.38 9.14 -9.82
CA GLY A 8 7.66 10.58 -9.64
C GLY A 8 6.73 11.47 -10.48
N GLY A 9 6.61 12.74 -10.11
CA GLY A 9 5.90 13.77 -10.92
C GLY A 9 4.48 14.13 -10.45
N GLU A 10 3.63 13.17 -10.09
CA GLU A 10 2.21 13.47 -9.78
C GLU A 10 1.67 12.74 -8.56
N GLY A 11 1.43 13.49 -7.48
CA GLY A 11 0.77 12.94 -6.30
C GLY A 11 0.50 13.93 -5.18
N THR A 12 -0.52 13.66 -4.37
CA THR A 12 -0.92 14.55 -3.27
C THR A 12 -0.32 14.09 -1.93
N ILE A 13 0.02 15.08 -1.09
CA ILE A 13 0.48 14.85 0.30
C ILE A 13 -0.57 14.07 1.08
N LEU A 14 -1.84 14.47 0.96
CA LEU A 14 -2.97 13.81 1.62
C LEU A 14 -3.04 12.33 1.24
N GLY A 15 -2.87 12.03 -0.05
CA GLY A 15 -2.83 10.66 -0.47
C GLY A 15 -1.65 9.91 0.15
N ALA A 16 -0.43 10.45 0.12
CA ALA A 16 0.72 9.79 0.76
C ALA A 16 0.45 9.44 2.24
N ILE A 17 -0.14 10.36 3.00
CA ILE A 17 -0.52 10.15 4.41
C ILE A 17 -1.53 8.99 4.52
N LEU A 18 -2.59 8.99 3.72
CA LEU A 18 -3.59 7.90 3.73
C LEU A 18 -2.97 6.54 3.42
N GLY A 19 -2.00 6.48 2.50
CA GLY A 19 -1.28 5.26 2.18
C GLY A 19 -0.43 4.73 3.34
N VAL A 20 0.25 5.62 4.06
CA VAL A 20 1.05 5.26 5.24
C VAL A 20 0.16 4.79 6.39
N ILE A 21 -0.98 5.46 6.61
CA ILE A 21 -1.97 5.05 7.62
C ILE A 21 -2.50 3.65 7.30
N LEU A 22 -2.88 3.39 6.05
CA LEU A 22 -3.40 2.10 5.62
C LEU A 22 -2.36 0.99 5.80
N MET A 23 -1.09 1.22 5.43
CA MET A 23 -0.03 0.23 5.67
C MET A 23 0.21 -0.03 7.16
N ASN A 24 0.17 1.01 8.00
CA ASN A 24 0.29 0.84 9.43
C ASN A 24 -0.89 0.03 10.01
N LEU A 25 -2.12 0.27 9.54
CA LEU A 25 -3.28 -0.52 9.97
C LEU A 25 -3.14 -2.00 9.62
N ILE A 26 -2.66 -2.31 8.41
CA ILE A 26 -2.43 -3.70 8.00
C ILE A 26 -1.35 -4.33 8.88
N SER A 27 -0.21 -3.67 9.03
CA SER A 27 0.91 -4.19 9.83
C SER A 27 0.48 -4.46 11.28
N ASN A 28 -0.20 -3.50 11.91
CA ASN A 28 -0.71 -3.66 13.27
C ASN A 28 -1.82 -4.73 13.35
N GLY A 29 -2.71 -4.81 12.37
CA GLY A 29 -3.75 -5.83 12.32
C GLY A 29 -3.18 -7.24 12.25
N LEU A 30 -2.21 -7.49 11.36
CA LEU A 30 -1.54 -8.78 11.26
C LEU A 30 -0.75 -9.13 12.52
N ASN A 31 -0.16 -8.13 13.19
CA ASN A 31 0.53 -8.30 14.46
C ASN A 31 -0.42 -8.71 15.59
N ILE A 32 -1.57 -8.03 15.73
CA ILE A 32 -2.60 -8.37 16.74
C ILE A 32 -3.18 -9.76 16.48
N LEU A 33 -3.34 -10.15 15.21
CA LEU A 33 -3.77 -11.49 14.82
C LEU A 33 -2.72 -12.58 15.10
N GLY A 34 -1.55 -12.22 15.63
CA GLY A 34 -0.49 -13.16 15.97
C GLY A 34 0.14 -13.84 14.75
N ILE A 35 0.02 -13.25 13.57
CA ILE A 35 0.60 -13.81 12.35
C ILE A 35 2.12 -13.74 12.47
N ASN A 36 2.81 -14.83 12.13
CA ASN A 36 4.26 -14.87 12.17
C ASN A 36 4.87 -13.78 11.24
N PRO A 37 5.88 -13.02 11.69
CA PRO A 37 6.53 -11.97 10.89
C PRO A 37 6.93 -12.38 9.47
N TYR A 38 7.34 -13.64 9.28
CA TYR A 38 7.64 -14.20 7.96
C TYR A 38 6.44 -14.11 7.00
N TRP A 39 5.25 -14.50 7.48
CA TRP A 39 4.01 -14.41 6.71
C TRP A 39 3.50 -12.97 6.59
N GLN A 40 3.77 -12.11 7.58
CA GLN A 40 3.43 -10.69 7.49
C GLN A 40 4.17 -10.00 6.34
N SER A 41 5.48 -10.24 6.19
CA SER A 41 6.26 -9.65 5.09
C SER A 41 5.74 -10.07 3.72
N ILE A 42 5.34 -11.35 3.56
CA ILE A 42 4.74 -11.86 2.32
C ILE A 42 3.39 -11.20 2.07
N ALA A 43 2.53 -11.10 3.09
CA ALA A 43 1.22 -10.47 2.97
C ALA A 43 1.32 -8.99 2.59
N ILE A 44 2.20 -8.23 3.25
CA ILE A 44 2.44 -6.81 2.97
C ILE A 44 2.97 -6.63 1.54
N GLY A 45 3.93 -7.47 1.12
CA GLY A 45 4.46 -7.45 -0.24
C GLY A 45 3.38 -7.77 -1.29
N GLY A 46 2.54 -8.76 -1.04
CA GLY A 46 1.43 -9.13 -1.91
C GLY A 46 0.40 -8.00 -2.04
N ILE A 47 -0.01 -7.41 -0.91
CA ILE A 47 -0.94 -6.26 -0.90
C ILE A 47 -0.34 -5.07 -1.65
N LEU A 48 0.96 -4.80 -1.48
CA LEU A 48 1.66 -3.75 -2.22
C LEU A 48 1.60 -3.98 -3.73
N ILE A 49 1.94 -5.19 -4.18
CA ILE A 49 1.90 -5.52 -5.62
C ILE A 49 0.49 -5.31 -6.18
N ILE A 50 -0.55 -5.79 -5.47
CA ILE A 50 -1.95 -5.62 -5.89
C ILE A 50 -2.32 -4.13 -5.92
N ALA A 51 -1.97 -3.37 -4.89
CA ALA A 51 -2.26 -1.94 -4.81
C ALA A 51 -1.59 -1.18 -5.96
N VAL A 52 -0.33 -1.50 -6.28
CA VAL A 52 0.39 -0.87 -7.40
C VAL A 52 -0.19 -1.29 -8.74
N ALA A 53 -0.50 -2.57 -8.95
CA ALA A 53 -1.10 -3.06 -10.18
C ALA A 53 -2.46 -2.39 -10.43
N ALA A 54 -3.29 -2.27 -9.40
CA ALA A 54 -4.56 -1.56 -9.45
C ALA A 54 -4.38 -0.06 -9.72
N ASP A 55 -3.41 0.61 -9.09
CA ASP A 55 -3.09 2.02 -9.33
C ASP A 55 -2.67 2.26 -10.79
N VAL A 56 -1.80 1.41 -11.34
CA VAL A 56 -1.34 1.48 -12.73
C VAL A 56 -2.50 1.26 -13.72
N LEU A 57 -3.38 0.30 -13.45
CA LEU A 57 -4.57 0.04 -14.28
C LEU A 57 -5.57 1.20 -14.22
N SER A 58 -5.78 1.78 -13.03
CA SER A 58 -6.69 2.92 -12.83
C SER A 58 -6.22 4.16 -13.56
N ARG A 59 -4.90 4.45 -13.53
CA ARG A 59 -4.28 5.57 -14.25
C ARG A 59 -4.38 5.46 -15.77
N ARG A 60 -4.44 4.25 -16.35
CA ARG A 60 -4.61 4.06 -17.80
C ARG A 60 -6.02 4.39 -18.31
N LYS A 61 -7.00 4.57 -17.42
CA LYS A 61 -8.39 4.84 -17.78
C LYS A 61 -8.76 6.34 -17.68
N SER A 62 -7.83 7.19 -17.28
CA SER A 62 -7.95 8.65 -17.28
C SER A 62 -7.04 9.27 -18.32
#